data_AF-A0A3C0BLZ4-F1
#
_entry.id   AF-A0A3C0BLZ4-F1
#
_cell.length_a   1.000
_cell.length_b   1.000
_cell.length_c   1.000
_cell.angle_alpha   90.00
_cell.angle_beta   90.00
_cell.angle_gamma   90.00
#
_symmetry.space_group_name_H-M   'P 1'
#
loop_
_entity.id
_entity.type
_entity.pdbx_description
1 polymer ?
#
loop_
_entity_poly.entity_id
_entity_poly.type
_entity_poly.pdbx_seq_one_letter_code
_entity_poly.pdbx_strand_id
1 'polypeptide(L)'
;YRRIIGFSSSNDVNFVITACKRYGLPLINFAAYDAEPMLNNANGERKGLEAWAEYYHVDTSELRAHRSCDDAMMTMLVVKALCGVQNTGIGTLLEKNRGTLLSVEKAEAQMIERKRRNEIMGKIEELYGKKNRQPHSIVLGGELYSIGFKMKGDIDEAYRIARLVYDNGGMLSKRLKGTGTLILADDEIRPDARSDRSIKAISKSDFCSLVGK
;
A
#
# COMPACT_ATOMS: atom_id res chain seq x y z
N TYR A 1 0.28 -23.73 12.18
CA TYR A 1 -0.52 -22.54 12.54
C TYR A 1 -2.00 -22.88 12.52
N ARG A 2 -2.82 -22.26 13.37
CA ARG A 2 -4.29 -22.34 13.27
C ARG A 2 -4.75 -21.59 12.01
N ARG A 3 -5.78 -22.07 11.31
CA ARG A 3 -6.34 -21.40 10.13
C ARG A 3 -7.61 -20.68 10.55
N ILE A 4 -7.70 -19.40 10.23
CA ILE A 4 -8.90 -18.59 10.44
C ILE A 4 -9.36 -18.03 9.10
N ILE A 5 -10.63 -17.64 9.03
CA ILE A 5 -11.23 -17.00 7.86
C ILE A 5 -11.76 -15.66 8.36
N GLY A 6 -11.40 -14.58 7.67
CA GLY A 6 -11.93 -13.25 7.93
C GLY A 6 -12.24 -12.56 6.62
N PHE A 7 -12.85 -11.38 6.67
CA PHE A 7 -13.20 -10.59 5.50
C PHE A 7 -12.37 -9.31 5.51
N SER A 8 -11.54 -9.09 4.49
CA SER A 8 -10.54 -8.00 4.47
C SER A 8 -9.57 -8.08 5.66
N SER A 9 -9.02 -9.27 5.89
CA SER A 9 -8.42 -9.69 7.18
C SER A 9 -7.12 -8.97 7.56
N SER A 10 -6.49 -8.23 6.64
CA SER A 10 -5.17 -7.64 6.87
C SER A 10 -5.13 -6.73 8.10
N ASN A 11 -6.16 -5.88 8.28
CA ASN A 11 -6.25 -4.99 9.43
C ASN A 11 -6.51 -5.77 10.73
N ASP A 12 -7.37 -6.78 10.71
CA ASP A 12 -7.68 -7.62 11.88
C ASP A 12 -6.45 -8.35 12.40
N VAL A 13 -5.66 -8.94 11.49
CA VAL A 13 -4.39 -9.59 11.84
C VAL A 13 -3.43 -8.57 12.48
N ASN A 14 -3.32 -7.38 11.91
CA ASN A 14 -2.47 -6.31 12.47
C ASN A 14 -2.96 -5.86 13.86
N PHE A 15 -4.26 -5.81 14.11
CA PHE A 15 -4.81 -5.47 15.43
C PHE A 15 -4.47 -6.53 16.48
N VAL A 16 -4.61 -7.82 16.14
CA VAL A 16 -4.22 -8.92 17.05
C VAL A 16 -2.73 -8.84 17.38
N ILE A 17 -1.87 -8.68 16.37
CA ILE A 17 -0.41 -8.52 16.56
C ILE A 17 -0.11 -7.31 17.45
N THR A 18 -0.73 -6.17 17.16
CA THR A 18 -0.51 -4.92 17.90
C THR A 18 -0.97 -5.04 19.34
N ALA A 19 -2.10 -5.71 19.60
CA ALA A 19 -2.59 -5.96 20.95
C ALA A 19 -1.62 -6.84 21.74
N CYS A 20 -1.15 -7.95 21.15
CA CYS A 20 -0.15 -8.81 21.78
C CYS A 20 1.12 -8.01 22.16
N LYS A 21 1.67 -7.22 21.20
CA LYS A 21 2.85 -6.37 21.43
C LYS A 21 2.61 -5.32 22.51
N ARG A 22 1.46 -4.64 22.48
CA ARG A 22 1.09 -3.58 23.44
C ARG A 22 1.06 -4.10 24.88
N TYR A 23 0.54 -5.32 25.08
CA TYR A 23 0.38 -5.92 26.40
C TYR A 23 1.51 -6.89 26.78
N GLY A 24 2.59 -6.97 25.99
CA GLY A 24 3.72 -7.87 26.26
C GLY A 24 3.37 -9.36 26.20
N LEU A 25 2.32 -9.72 25.46
CA LEU A 25 1.85 -11.10 25.33
C LEU A 25 2.53 -11.81 24.13
N PRO A 26 2.72 -13.14 24.20
CA PRO A 26 3.18 -13.92 23.06
C PRO A 26 2.25 -13.77 21.85
N LEU A 27 2.84 -13.76 20.64
CA LEU A 27 2.06 -13.73 19.41
C LEU A 27 1.27 -15.03 19.25
N ILE A 28 0.00 -14.90 18.88
CA ILE A 28 -0.86 -16.04 18.59
C ILE A 28 -0.45 -16.61 17.23
N ASN A 29 -0.05 -17.88 17.18
CA ASN A 29 0.36 -18.52 15.93
C ASN A 29 -0.87 -18.97 15.08
N PHE A 30 -1.28 -18.11 14.13
CA PHE A 30 -2.35 -18.39 13.17
C PHE A 30 -2.04 -17.83 11.77
N ALA A 31 -2.84 -18.22 10.79
CA ALA A 31 -2.89 -17.58 9.48
C ALA A 31 -4.33 -17.36 9.06
N ALA A 32 -4.59 -16.19 8.48
CA ALA A 32 -5.90 -15.77 8.01
C ALA A 32 -6.04 -15.97 6.51
N TYR A 33 -7.12 -16.60 6.12
CA TYR A 33 -7.60 -16.66 4.75
C TYR A 33 -8.59 -15.51 4.54
N ASP A 34 -8.31 -14.65 3.56
CA ASP A 34 -9.16 -13.49 3.30
C ASP A 34 -10.32 -13.84 2.36
N ALA A 35 -11.53 -13.88 2.90
CA ALA A 35 -12.75 -14.22 2.17
C ALA A 35 -13.14 -13.18 1.12
N GLU A 36 -12.76 -11.91 1.28
CA GLU A 36 -13.10 -10.84 0.33
C GLU A 36 -12.59 -11.17 -1.09
N PRO A 37 -11.28 -11.37 -1.32
CA PRO A 37 -10.79 -11.77 -2.64
C PRO A 37 -11.30 -13.14 -3.08
N MET A 38 -11.62 -14.07 -2.18
CA MET A 38 -12.20 -15.37 -2.58
C MET A 38 -13.57 -15.20 -3.21
N LEU A 39 -14.45 -14.44 -2.56
CA LEU A 39 -15.80 -14.15 -3.02
C LEU A 39 -15.74 -13.31 -4.30
N ASN A 40 -14.90 -12.28 -4.31
CA ASN A 40 -14.78 -11.42 -5.49
C ASN A 40 -14.29 -12.19 -6.72
N ASN A 41 -13.28 -13.04 -6.56
CA ASN A 41 -12.74 -13.85 -7.66
C ASN A 41 -13.71 -14.95 -8.09
N ALA A 42 -14.48 -15.53 -7.17
CA ALA A 42 -15.45 -16.57 -7.49
C ALA A 42 -16.62 -16.05 -8.33
N ASN A 43 -17.00 -14.79 -8.16
CA ASN A 43 -18.18 -14.20 -8.82
C ASN A 43 -17.82 -13.18 -9.91
N GLY A 44 -16.56 -12.75 -10.03
CA GLY A 44 -16.13 -11.79 -11.03
C GLY A 44 -16.54 -10.33 -10.75
N GLU A 45 -16.94 -10.03 -9.52
CA GLU A 45 -17.36 -8.68 -9.10
C GLU A 45 -16.83 -8.35 -7.69
N ARG A 46 -16.89 -7.08 -7.30
CA ARG A 46 -16.45 -6.64 -5.97
C ARG A 46 -17.63 -6.19 -5.14
N LYS A 47 -17.80 -6.78 -3.95
CA LYS A 47 -18.79 -6.34 -2.96
C LYS A 47 -18.21 -6.34 -1.55
N GLY A 48 -18.85 -5.57 -0.67
CA GLY A 48 -18.65 -5.67 0.78
C GLY A 48 -19.36 -6.89 1.36
N LEU A 49 -19.08 -7.20 2.63
CA LEU A 49 -19.59 -8.39 3.31
C LEU A 49 -21.13 -8.46 3.35
N GLU A 50 -21.80 -7.36 3.71
CA GLU A 50 -23.28 -7.30 3.75
C GLU A 50 -23.90 -7.57 2.38
N ALA A 51 -23.34 -6.96 1.33
CA ALA A 51 -23.80 -7.16 -0.03
C ALA A 51 -23.52 -8.58 -0.54
N TRP A 52 -22.48 -9.25 -0.04
CA TRP A 52 -22.28 -10.69 -0.28
C TRP A 52 -23.29 -11.55 0.47
N ALA A 53 -23.62 -11.21 1.72
CA ALA A 53 -24.65 -11.90 2.48
C ALA A 53 -26.01 -11.83 1.78
N GLU A 54 -26.39 -10.64 1.29
CA GLU A 54 -27.60 -10.45 0.48
C GLU A 54 -27.57 -11.29 -0.81
N TYR A 55 -26.45 -11.23 -1.56
CA TYR A 55 -26.28 -11.96 -2.82
C TYR A 55 -26.45 -13.49 -2.65
N TYR A 56 -25.93 -14.05 -1.57
CA TYR A 56 -26.02 -15.47 -1.27
C TYR A 56 -27.29 -15.85 -0.49
N HIS A 57 -28.20 -14.89 -0.25
CA HIS A 57 -29.39 -15.08 0.56
C HIS A 57 -29.08 -15.67 1.95
N VAL A 58 -27.98 -15.22 2.55
CA VAL A 58 -27.61 -15.57 3.92
C VAL A 58 -28.52 -14.84 4.89
N ASP A 59 -29.12 -15.58 5.81
CA ASP A 59 -29.89 -14.98 6.90
C ASP A 59 -28.96 -14.23 7.87
N THR A 60 -29.09 -12.92 7.90
CA THR A 60 -28.36 -12.01 8.79
C THR A 60 -29.29 -11.28 9.75
N SER A 61 -30.54 -11.73 9.92
CA SER A 61 -31.56 -11.05 10.76
C SER A 61 -31.11 -10.81 12.21
N GLU A 62 -30.34 -11.75 12.77
CA GLU A 62 -29.78 -11.69 14.12
C GLU A 62 -28.35 -11.12 14.16
N LEU A 63 -27.81 -10.65 13.02
CA LEU A 63 -26.44 -10.17 12.91
C LEU A 63 -26.43 -8.66 12.67
N ARG A 64 -25.61 -7.95 13.45
CA ARG A 64 -25.42 -6.51 13.27
C ARG A 64 -24.12 -6.23 12.55
N ALA A 65 -24.20 -5.62 11.38
CA ALA A 65 -23.04 -5.12 10.65
C ALA A 65 -22.19 -4.17 11.51
N HIS A 66 -20.87 -4.20 11.29
CA HIS A 66 -19.86 -3.43 12.03
C HIS A 66 -19.67 -3.85 13.50
N ARG A 67 -20.23 -5.01 13.91
CA ARG A 67 -19.89 -5.65 15.17
C ARG A 67 -18.99 -6.85 14.87
N SER A 68 -17.74 -6.81 15.34
CA SER A 68 -16.68 -7.76 14.96
C SER A 68 -17.08 -9.24 15.08
N CYS A 69 -17.78 -9.65 16.14
CA CYS A 69 -18.24 -11.04 16.27
C CYS A 69 -19.33 -11.43 15.27
N ASP A 70 -20.22 -10.50 14.94
CA ASP A 70 -21.32 -10.72 14.02
C ASP A 70 -20.79 -10.71 12.58
N ASP A 71 -19.84 -9.83 12.26
CA ASP A 71 -19.12 -9.82 10.96
C ASP A 71 -18.31 -11.10 10.76
N ALA A 72 -17.69 -11.64 11.82
CA ALA A 72 -17.01 -12.94 11.75
C ALA A 72 -17.99 -14.10 11.47
N MET A 73 -19.16 -14.08 12.11
CA MET A 73 -20.23 -15.05 11.84
C MET A 73 -20.76 -14.92 10.41
N MET A 74 -21.04 -13.69 9.97
CA MET A 74 -21.51 -13.39 8.62
C MET A 74 -20.50 -13.85 7.57
N THR A 75 -19.21 -13.62 7.80
CA THR A 75 -18.12 -14.12 6.95
C THR A 75 -18.16 -15.64 6.82
N MET A 76 -18.31 -16.35 7.93
CA MET A 76 -18.40 -17.82 7.93
C MET A 76 -19.62 -18.31 7.15
N LEU A 77 -20.78 -17.67 7.33
CA LEU A 77 -22.02 -18.04 6.64
C LEU A 77 -21.94 -17.79 5.13
N VAL A 78 -21.38 -16.66 4.72
CA VAL A 78 -21.15 -16.33 3.30
C VAL A 78 -20.19 -17.32 2.65
N VAL A 79 -19.08 -17.67 3.32
CA VAL A 79 -18.13 -18.66 2.80
C VAL A 79 -18.76 -20.06 2.73
N LYS A 80 -19.62 -20.41 3.69
CA LYS A 80 -20.40 -21.65 3.65
C LYS A 80 -21.37 -21.67 2.46
N ALA A 81 -22.04 -20.56 2.18
CA ALA A 81 -22.92 -20.44 1.02
C ALA A 81 -22.14 -20.57 -0.30
N LEU A 82 -20.98 -19.92 -0.41
CA LEU A 82 -20.06 -20.08 -1.54
C LEU A 82 -19.65 -21.54 -1.76
N CYS A 83 -19.33 -22.26 -0.68
CA CYS A 83 -19.03 -23.70 -0.75
C CYS A 83 -20.21 -24.51 -1.33
N GLY A 84 -21.44 -24.18 -0.90
CA GLY A 84 -22.66 -24.81 -1.42
C GLY A 84 -22.88 -24.56 -2.91
N VAL A 85 -22.74 -23.30 -3.36
CA VAL A 85 -22.88 -22.92 -4.77
C VAL A 85 -21.84 -23.60 -5.66
N GLN A 86 -20.61 -23.76 -5.18
CA GLN A 86 -19.53 -24.42 -5.92
C GLN A 86 -19.50 -25.95 -5.75
N ASN A 87 -20.42 -26.51 -4.96
CA ASN A 87 -20.43 -27.93 -4.58
C ASN A 87 -19.05 -28.43 -4.11
N THR A 88 -18.42 -27.66 -3.22
CA THR A 88 -17.05 -27.92 -2.74
C THR A 88 -16.96 -27.85 -1.22
N GLY A 89 -15.94 -28.48 -0.67
CA GLY A 89 -15.62 -28.39 0.76
C GLY A 89 -14.74 -27.19 1.07
N ILE A 90 -14.78 -26.73 2.33
CA ILE A 90 -13.96 -25.60 2.78
C ILE A 90 -12.46 -25.84 2.55
N GLY A 91 -11.96 -27.06 2.78
CA GLY A 91 -10.55 -27.39 2.53
C GLY A 91 -10.13 -27.12 1.09
N THR A 92 -10.90 -27.62 0.12
CA THR A 92 -10.66 -27.41 -1.31
C THR A 92 -10.76 -25.94 -1.69
N LEU A 93 -11.74 -25.21 -1.14
CA LEU A 93 -11.88 -23.77 -1.39
C LEU A 93 -10.65 -22.99 -0.91
N LEU A 94 -10.14 -23.30 0.29
CA LEU A 94 -8.95 -22.64 0.84
C LEU A 94 -7.68 -22.97 0.05
N GLU A 95 -7.51 -24.21 -0.40
CA GLU A 95 -6.37 -24.59 -1.24
C GLU A 95 -6.39 -23.89 -2.60
N LYS A 96 -7.56 -23.79 -3.25
CA LYS A 96 -7.75 -23.01 -4.49
C LYS A 96 -7.40 -21.53 -4.30
N ASN A 97 -7.61 -21.00 -3.09
CA ASN A 97 -7.39 -19.60 -2.74
C ASN A 97 -6.15 -19.38 -1.86
N ARG A 98 -5.14 -20.25 -1.93
CA ARG A 98 -3.94 -20.18 -1.07
C ARG A 98 -3.19 -18.84 -1.15
N GLY A 99 -3.30 -18.12 -2.27
CA GLY A 99 -2.72 -16.78 -2.44
C GLY A 99 -3.29 -15.70 -1.51
N THR A 100 -4.47 -15.93 -0.93
CA THR A 100 -5.13 -15.03 0.03
C THR A 100 -4.65 -15.24 1.47
N LEU A 101 -3.77 -16.22 1.70
CA LEU A 101 -3.28 -16.57 3.03
C LEU A 101 -2.31 -15.50 3.55
N LEU A 102 -2.60 -14.99 4.74
CA LEU A 102 -1.78 -14.06 5.50
C LEU A 102 -1.37 -14.72 6.83
N SER A 103 -0.09 -15.09 6.95
CA SER A 103 0.45 -15.54 8.23
C SER A 103 0.81 -14.35 9.12
N VAL A 104 0.92 -14.59 10.42
CA VAL A 104 1.40 -13.58 11.38
C VAL A 104 2.78 -13.06 11.03
N GLU A 105 3.71 -13.93 10.62
CA GLU A 105 5.08 -13.53 10.25
C GLU A 105 5.07 -12.62 9.01
N LYS A 106 4.24 -12.94 8.01
CA LYS A 106 4.08 -12.12 6.81
C LYS A 106 3.46 -10.76 7.14
N ALA A 107 2.45 -10.74 8.01
CA ALA A 107 1.82 -9.51 8.46
C ALA A 107 2.82 -8.63 9.24
N GLU A 108 3.61 -9.22 10.15
CA GLU A 108 4.65 -8.51 10.88
C GLU A 108 5.71 -7.90 9.96
N ALA A 109 6.20 -8.65 8.98
CA ALA A 109 7.14 -8.14 7.99
C ALA A 109 6.55 -6.95 7.21
N GLN A 110 5.28 -7.06 6.78
CA GLN A 110 4.57 -5.97 6.10
C GLN A 110 4.40 -4.74 6.99
N MET A 111 4.14 -4.91 8.30
CA MET A 111 4.06 -3.80 9.25
C MET A 111 5.39 -3.08 9.41
N ILE A 112 6.50 -3.81 9.52
CA ILE A 112 7.86 -3.26 9.61
C ILE A 112 8.18 -2.43 8.37
N GLU A 113 7.95 -3.01 7.18
CA GLU A 113 8.18 -2.33 5.90
C GLU A 113 7.31 -1.08 5.75
N ARG A 114 6.03 -1.16 6.14
CA ARG A 114 5.11 -0.01 6.11
C ARG A 114 5.58 1.10 7.06
N LYS A 115 6.03 0.74 8.26
CA LYS A 115 6.58 1.72 9.23
C LYS A 115 7.81 2.42 8.66
N ARG A 116 8.78 1.66 8.16
CA ARG A 116 9.99 2.18 7.51
C ARG A 116 9.65 3.11 6.33
N ARG A 117 8.76 2.66 5.45
CA ARG A 117 8.29 3.46 4.29
C ARG A 117 7.66 4.76 4.74
N ASN A 118 6.80 4.74 5.76
CA ASN A 118 6.15 5.94 6.31
C ASN A 118 7.16 6.91 6.93
N GLU A 119 8.15 6.40 7.69
CA GLU A 119 9.21 7.22 8.29
C GLU A 119 10.03 7.94 7.21
N ILE A 120 10.47 7.22 6.17
CA ILE A 120 11.27 7.81 5.09
C ILE A 120 10.42 8.77 4.25
N MET A 121 9.17 8.43 3.95
CA MET A 121 8.24 9.36 3.30
C MET A 121 8.06 10.64 4.11
N GLY A 122 7.93 10.54 5.44
CA GLY A 122 7.86 11.71 6.33
C GLY A 122 9.08 12.60 6.18
N LYS A 123 10.29 12.03 6.13
CA LYS A 123 11.53 12.79 5.88
C LYS A 123 11.54 13.47 4.52
N ILE A 124 10.97 12.86 3.47
CA ILE A 124 10.83 13.50 2.16
C ILE A 124 9.83 14.66 2.24
N GLU A 125 8.68 14.45 2.88
CA GLU A 125 7.63 15.47 3.03
C GLU A 125 8.11 16.68 3.84
N GLU A 126 8.98 16.46 4.84
CA GLU A 126 9.63 17.53 5.58
C GLU A 126 10.51 18.43 4.70
N LEU A 127 10.99 17.98 3.54
CA LEU A 127 11.79 18.79 2.61
C LEU A 127 10.92 19.60 1.64
N TYR A 128 9.63 19.27 1.50
CA TYR A 128 8.75 19.93 0.54
C TYR A 128 8.59 21.43 0.85
N GLY A 129 8.74 22.26 -0.18
CA GLY A 129 8.65 23.72 -0.11
C GLY A 129 9.77 24.40 0.69
N LYS A 130 10.74 23.66 1.24
CA LYS A 130 11.86 24.23 1.99
C LYS A 130 13.03 24.54 1.05
N LYS A 131 13.67 25.68 1.30
CA LYS A 131 14.96 26.04 0.70
C LYS A 131 16.08 25.70 1.68
N ASN A 132 17.17 25.12 1.18
CA ASN A 132 18.39 24.98 1.97
C ASN A 132 19.08 26.34 2.09
N ARG A 133 19.38 26.75 3.33
CA ARG A 133 20.05 28.04 3.61
C ARG A 133 21.55 27.99 3.32
N GLN A 134 22.14 26.80 3.34
CA GLN A 134 23.56 26.56 3.10
C GLN A 134 23.71 25.38 2.15
N PRO A 135 23.29 25.53 0.87
CA PRO A 135 23.40 24.44 -0.08
C PRO A 135 24.88 24.21 -0.45
N HIS A 136 25.22 22.96 -0.77
CA HIS A 136 26.55 22.59 -1.25
C HIS A 136 26.85 23.21 -2.63
N SER A 137 25.81 23.45 -3.42
CA SER A 137 25.86 24.05 -4.75
C SER A 137 24.54 24.74 -5.07
N ILE A 138 24.53 25.63 -6.06
CA ILE A 138 23.31 26.29 -6.56
C ILE A 138 22.91 25.79 -7.95
N VAL A 139 23.46 24.66 -8.40
CA VAL A 139 23.19 24.07 -9.74
C VAL A 139 21.69 23.85 -9.98
N LEU A 140 20.91 23.55 -8.94
CA LEU A 140 19.45 23.37 -9.03
C LEU A 140 18.67 24.59 -8.52
N GLY A 141 19.36 25.70 -8.27
CA GLY A 141 18.81 26.91 -7.65
C GLY A 141 17.67 27.52 -8.44
N GLY A 142 16.58 27.85 -7.74
CA GLY A 142 15.43 28.57 -8.34
C GLY A 142 14.45 27.68 -9.12
N GLU A 143 14.73 26.39 -9.27
CA GLU A 143 13.82 25.43 -9.90
C GLU A 143 13.03 24.58 -8.87
N LEU A 144 11.83 24.17 -9.27
CA LEU A 144 10.96 23.27 -8.52
C LEU A 144 11.07 21.86 -9.07
N TYR A 145 11.28 20.87 -8.20
CA TYR A 145 11.44 19.47 -8.58
C TYR A 145 10.35 18.60 -7.96
N SER A 146 9.97 17.54 -8.68
CA SER A 146 9.11 16.47 -8.17
C SER A 146 9.71 15.13 -8.53
N ILE A 147 9.47 14.13 -7.68
CA ILE A 147 9.92 12.75 -7.89
C ILE A 147 8.77 11.94 -8.51
N GLY A 148 9.06 11.23 -9.59
CA GLY A 148 8.15 10.36 -10.33
C GLY A 148 7.57 9.24 -9.46
N PHE A 149 6.44 8.69 -9.88
CA PHE A 149 5.73 7.66 -9.10
C PHE A 149 6.55 6.37 -9.01
N LYS A 150 7.14 5.91 -10.12
CA LYS A 150 7.94 4.68 -10.15
C LYS A 150 9.18 4.77 -9.26
N MET A 151 9.82 5.94 -9.22
CA MET A 151 10.93 6.22 -8.31
C MET A 151 10.54 6.10 -6.83
N LYS A 152 9.30 6.38 -6.46
CA LYS A 152 8.80 6.18 -5.08
C LYS A 152 8.56 4.71 -4.72
N GLY A 153 8.71 3.80 -5.68
CA GLY A 153 8.72 2.36 -5.44
C GLY A 153 9.87 1.96 -4.50
N ASP A 154 11.08 2.48 -4.80
CA ASP A 154 12.26 2.43 -3.94
C ASP A 154 12.33 3.71 -3.10
N ILE A 155 11.91 3.59 -1.84
CA ILE A 155 11.76 4.74 -0.97
C ILE A 155 13.10 5.35 -0.53
N ASP A 156 14.16 4.53 -0.45
CA ASP A 156 15.49 4.99 -0.05
C ASP A 156 16.11 5.81 -1.17
N GLU A 157 15.99 5.31 -2.41
CA GLU A 157 16.45 6.04 -3.58
C GLU A 157 15.68 7.35 -3.76
N ALA A 158 14.36 7.33 -3.57
CA ALA A 158 13.55 8.55 -3.59
C ALA A 158 14.03 9.57 -2.53
N TYR A 159 14.36 9.12 -1.31
CA TYR A 159 14.90 10.00 -0.28
C TYR A 159 16.30 10.52 -0.63
N ARG A 160 17.17 9.69 -1.21
CA ARG A 160 18.49 10.10 -1.69
C ARG A 160 18.37 11.22 -2.74
N ILE A 161 17.49 11.05 -3.73
CA ILE A 161 17.24 12.07 -4.75
C ILE A 161 16.64 13.33 -4.12
N ALA A 162 15.69 13.20 -3.19
CA ALA A 162 15.12 14.34 -2.48
C ALA A 162 16.21 15.16 -1.75
N ARG A 163 17.14 14.48 -1.08
CA ARG A 163 18.30 15.11 -0.45
C ARG A 163 19.20 15.80 -1.46
N LEU A 164 19.51 15.17 -2.59
CA LEU A 164 20.33 15.78 -3.65
C LEU A 164 19.70 17.06 -4.20
N VAL A 165 18.38 17.07 -4.42
CA VAL A 165 17.67 18.29 -4.83
C VAL A 165 17.86 19.39 -3.79
N TYR A 166 17.54 19.09 -2.53
CA TYR A 166 17.60 20.06 -1.42
C TYR A 166 19.02 20.59 -1.17
N ASP A 167 20.01 19.70 -1.17
CA ASP A 167 21.41 20.02 -0.87
C ASP A 167 22.10 20.80 -2.00
N ASN A 168 21.58 20.74 -3.24
CA ASN A 168 22.09 21.49 -4.40
C ASN A 168 21.21 22.69 -4.79
N GLY A 169 20.43 23.21 -3.84
CA GLY A 169 19.72 24.50 -3.97
C GLY A 169 18.34 24.42 -4.61
N GLY A 170 17.90 23.23 -5.02
CA GLY A 170 16.56 23.01 -5.58
C GLY A 170 15.48 22.93 -4.51
N MET A 171 14.23 23.17 -4.91
CA MET A 171 13.07 23.06 -4.03
C MET A 171 12.20 21.88 -4.44
N LEU A 172 11.82 21.03 -3.49
CA LEU A 172 10.93 19.90 -3.77
C LEU A 172 9.46 20.30 -3.65
N SER A 173 8.62 19.69 -4.48
CA SER A 173 7.17 19.71 -4.36
C SER A 173 6.59 18.31 -4.48
N LYS A 174 5.46 18.09 -3.79
CA LYS A 174 4.67 16.85 -3.90
C LYS A 174 4.08 16.68 -5.30
N ARG A 175 3.71 17.78 -5.95
CA ARG A 175 3.21 17.87 -7.33
C ARG A 175 3.62 19.21 -7.94
N LEU A 176 3.97 19.21 -9.23
CA LEU A 176 4.24 20.43 -9.97
C LEU A 176 2.90 21.08 -10.39
N LYS A 177 2.79 22.40 -10.25
CA LYS A 177 1.65 23.21 -10.71
C LYS A 177 2.22 24.33 -11.58
N GLY A 178 2.32 24.11 -12.89
CA GLY A 178 3.05 25.00 -13.80
C GLY A 178 4.50 24.55 -13.98
N THR A 179 5.46 25.48 -13.90
CA THR A 179 6.86 25.18 -14.23
C THR A 179 7.58 24.31 -13.20
N GLY A 180 8.41 23.39 -13.69
CA GLY A 180 9.29 22.57 -12.86
C GLY A 180 9.85 21.36 -13.58
N THR A 181 10.64 20.57 -12.85
CA THR A 181 11.36 19.41 -13.39
C THR A 181 10.92 18.14 -12.66
N LEU A 182 10.40 17.18 -13.41
CA LEU A 182 10.02 15.86 -12.92
C LEU A 182 11.19 14.88 -13.11
N ILE A 183 11.67 14.30 -12.02
CA ILE A 183 12.74 13.30 -12.03
C ILE A 183 12.11 11.91 -12.11
N LEU A 184 12.42 11.17 -13.16
CA LEU A 184 11.83 9.88 -13.49
C LEU A 184 12.83 8.73 -13.35
N ALA A 185 12.33 7.51 -13.18
CA ALA A 185 13.21 6.33 -13.29
C ALA A 185 13.76 6.22 -14.72
N ASP A 186 14.96 5.65 -14.89
CA ASP A 186 15.63 5.60 -16.20
C ASP A 186 14.85 4.80 -17.25
N ASP A 187 14.05 3.83 -16.80
CA ASP A 187 13.20 2.98 -17.62
C ASP A 187 11.74 3.47 -17.70
N GLU A 188 11.46 4.67 -17.19
CA GLU A 188 10.15 5.31 -17.28
C GLU A 188 10.08 6.14 -18.56
N ILE A 189 9.06 5.88 -19.38
CA ILE A 189 8.84 6.62 -20.63
C ILE A 189 8.65 8.09 -20.27
N ARG A 190 9.53 8.95 -20.82
CA ARG A 190 9.39 10.40 -20.73
C ARG A 190 8.00 10.73 -21.27
N PRO A 191 7.07 11.30 -20.47
CA PRO A 191 5.79 11.69 -21.03
C PRO A 191 6.08 12.61 -22.20
N ASP A 192 5.65 12.22 -23.40
CA ASP A 192 5.68 13.11 -24.56
C ASP A 192 5.03 14.41 -24.11
N ALA A 193 5.73 15.53 -24.31
CA ALA A 193 5.40 16.87 -23.86
C ALA A 193 4.06 17.39 -24.45
N ARG A 194 2.95 16.73 -24.14
CA ARG A 194 1.65 16.88 -24.81
C ARG A 194 0.55 17.46 -23.92
N SER A 195 0.85 18.04 -22.76
CA SER A 195 -0.19 18.79 -22.02
C SER A 195 0.24 20.04 -21.27
N ASP A 196 1.54 20.28 -21.02
CA ASP A 196 1.97 21.54 -20.41
C ASP A 196 3.43 21.83 -20.79
N ARG A 197 3.68 22.85 -21.63
CA ARG A 197 5.04 23.22 -22.10
C ARG A 197 5.98 23.66 -20.95
N SER A 198 5.46 23.73 -19.72
CA SER A 198 6.13 24.26 -18.54
C SER A 198 6.84 23.19 -17.69
N ILE A 199 6.47 21.91 -17.79
CA ILE A 199 7.07 20.81 -17.01
C ILE A 199 8.10 20.06 -17.86
N LYS A 200 9.35 20.04 -17.38
CA LYS A 200 10.45 19.25 -17.96
C LYS A 200 10.50 17.87 -17.29
N ALA A 201 10.95 16.86 -18.02
CA ALA A 201 11.24 15.54 -17.47
C ALA A 201 12.74 15.24 -17.65
N ILE A 202 13.37 14.69 -16.62
CA ILE A 202 14.77 14.26 -16.62
C ILE A 202 14.86 12.83 -16.06
N SER A 203 15.71 11.99 -16.65
CA SER A 203 15.98 10.67 -16.08
C SER A 203 16.80 10.79 -14.80
N LYS A 204 16.77 9.76 -13.97
CA LYS A 204 17.58 9.69 -12.75
C LYS A 204 19.08 9.82 -13.05
N SER A 205 19.56 9.12 -14.07
CA SER A 205 20.95 9.17 -14.54
C SER A 205 21.39 10.57 -14.98
N ASP A 206 20.58 11.21 -15.83
CA ASP A 206 20.82 12.59 -16.29
C ASP A 206 20.81 13.57 -15.10
N PHE A 207 19.88 13.39 -14.15
CA PHE A 207 19.81 14.20 -12.94
C PHE A 207 21.04 14.02 -12.04
N CYS A 208 21.51 12.78 -11.83
CA CYS A 208 22.71 12.52 -11.02
C CYS A 208 23.95 13.14 -11.68
N SER A 209 24.05 13.04 -13.01
CA SER A 209 25.13 13.65 -13.79
C SER A 209 25.14 15.18 -13.64
N LEU A 210 23.96 15.81 -13.66
CA LEU A 210 23.80 17.25 -13.47
C LEU A 210 24.34 17.72 -12.10
N VAL A 211 24.15 16.94 -11.03
CA VAL A 211 24.62 17.27 -9.68
C VAL A 211 26.02 16.70 -9.35
N GLY A 212 26.70 16.09 -10.33
CA GLY A 212 28.04 15.53 -10.18
C GLY A 212 28.11 14.33 -9.23
N LYS A 213 27.16 13.39 -9.35
CA LYS A 213 27.02 12.20 -8.48
C LYS A 213 26.87 10.91 -9.27
#